data_AF-F0Q292-F1
#
_entry.id   AF-F0Q292-F1
#
_cell.length_a   1.000
_cell.length_b   1.000
_cell.length_c   1.000
_cell.angle_alpha   90.00
_cell.angle_beta   90.00
_cell.angle_gamma   90.00
#
_symmetry.space_group_name_H-M   'P 1'
#
loop_
_entity.id
_entity.type
_entity.pdbx_description
1 polymer ?
#
loop_
_entity_poly.entity_id
_entity_poly.type
_entity_poly.pdbx_seq_one_letter_code
_entity_poly.pdbx_strand_id
1 'polypeptide(L)'
;MTRHALVPMVQDIVLKAPVVRITPGMHLMPFLVAFGSLAIIVMVMRAIPCRPSLIKQFELAANLSVAVSTIALLLVPVVSIAQHYYMPSIGYTPCHALQGQPTRWFTDWVRDPALCVKGKSPEWVNEQVRRSPP
;
A
#
# COMPACT_ATOMS: atom_id res chain seq x y z
N MET A 1 14.13 -1.22 20.36
CA MET A 1 14.10 -0.08 19.42
C MET A 1 14.29 -0.61 18.00
N THR A 2 13.20 -0.95 17.30
CA THR A 2 13.12 -1.20 15.84
C THR A 2 11.64 -1.32 15.45
N ARG A 3 10.81 -0.37 15.91
CA ARG A 3 9.34 -0.39 15.70
C ARG A 3 8.88 0.43 14.48
N HIS A 4 9.79 0.92 13.63
CA HIS A 4 9.46 1.94 12.62
C HIS A 4 9.53 1.47 11.16
N ALA A 5 9.71 0.17 10.90
CA ALA A 5 9.74 -0.35 9.53
C ALA A 5 8.48 -1.15 9.14
N LEU A 6 7.60 -1.46 10.11
CA LEU A 6 6.38 -2.21 9.82
C LEU A 6 5.31 -1.23 9.35
N VAL A 7 4.87 -1.38 8.11
CA VAL A 7 3.71 -0.65 7.55
C VAL A 7 2.54 -0.76 8.55
N PRO A 8 1.84 0.33 8.89
CA PRO A 8 0.80 0.34 9.93
C PRO A 8 -0.24 -0.78 9.75
N MET A 9 -0.58 -1.11 8.50
CA MET A 9 -1.43 -2.27 8.16
C MET A 9 -0.95 -3.59 8.76
N VAL A 10 0.35 -3.88 8.73
CA VAL A 10 0.90 -5.14 9.28
C VAL A 10 0.85 -5.10 10.80
N GLN A 11 1.04 -3.93 11.42
CA GLN A 11 0.88 -3.79 12.87
C GLN A 11 -0.56 -4.03 13.28
N ASP A 12 -1.54 -3.49 12.54
CA ASP A 12 -2.95 -3.67 12.83
C ASP A 12 -3.38 -5.14 12.75
N ILE A 13 -2.86 -5.89 11.76
CA ILE A 13 -3.10 -7.34 11.66
C ILE A 13 -2.47 -8.09 12.84
N VAL A 14 -1.22 -7.77 13.18
CA VAL A 14 -0.50 -8.40 14.31
C VAL A 14 -1.18 -8.09 15.64
N LEU A 15 -1.67 -6.87 15.82
CA LEU A 15 -2.41 -6.41 16.99
C LEU A 15 -3.88 -6.86 17.00
N LYS A 16 -4.31 -7.64 15.99
CA LYS A 16 -5.69 -8.12 15.84
C LYS A 16 -6.71 -6.97 15.90
N ALA A 17 -6.39 -5.85 15.27
CA ALA A 17 -7.26 -4.68 15.22
C ALA A 17 -8.64 -5.04 14.65
N PRO A 18 -9.73 -4.46 15.15
CA PRO A 18 -11.08 -4.84 14.75
C PRO A 18 -11.42 -4.43 13.31
N VAL A 19 -10.72 -3.44 12.77
CA VAL A 19 -10.75 -3.07 11.36
C VAL A 19 -9.34 -2.85 10.82
N VAL A 20 -9.08 -3.33 9.61
CA VAL A 20 -7.81 -3.15 8.89
C VAL A 20 -8.11 -2.60 7.50
N ARG A 21 -7.52 -1.45 7.16
CA ARG A 21 -7.61 -0.87 5.83
C ARG A 21 -6.39 -1.29 5.02
N ILE A 22 -6.62 -2.09 3.98
CA ILE A 22 -5.57 -2.50 3.06
C ILE A 22 -5.59 -1.61 1.83
N THR A 23 -4.45 -1.02 1.49
CA THR A 23 -4.26 -0.29 0.24
C THR A 23 -3.07 -0.83 -0.56
N PRO A 24 -3.28 -1.81 -1.44
CA PRO A 24 -2.20 -2.40 -2.23
C PRO A 24 -1.47 -1.36 -3.10
N GLY A 25 -2.20 -0.37 -3.62
CA GLY A 25 -1.66 0.66 -4.50
C GLY A 25 -0.78 1.71 -3.83
N MET A 26 -0.90 1.96 -2.51
CA MET A 26 -0.05 2.96 -1.83
C MET A 26 1.43 2.56 -1.85
N HIS A 27 1.72 1.26 -1.94
CA HIS A 27 3.08 0.76 -2.02
C HIS A 27 3.80 1.16 -3.33
N LEU A 28 3.07 1.60 -4.36
CA LEU A 28 3.65 2.03 -5.63
C LEU A 28 4.18 3.47 -5.60
N MET A 29 3.73 4.30 -4.66
CA MET A 29 4.09 5.73 -4.62
C MET A 29 5.60 5.98 -4.49
N PRO A 30 6.34 5.31 -3.60
CA PRO A 30 7.79 5.49 -3.52
C PRO A 30 8.52 5.15 -4.82
N PHE A 31 8.05 4.12 -5.53
CA PHE A 31 8.64 3.68 -6.80
C PHE A 31 8.42 4.71 -7.92
N LEU A 32 7.20 5.26 -8.01
CA LEU A 32 6.89 6.32 -8.97
C LEU A 32 7.73 7.58 -8.74
N VAL A 33 7.94 7.99 -7.49
CA VAL A 33 8.77 9.14 -7.14
C VAL A 33 10.25 8.89 -7.46
N ALA A 34 10.77 7.71 -7.12
CA ALA A 34 12.15 7.33 -7.41
C ALA A 34 12.43 7.29 -8.93
N PHE A 35 11.54 6.66 -9.71
CA PHE A 35 11.67 6.63 -11.16
C PHE A 35 11.57 8.02 -11.77
N GLY A 36 10.56 8.82 -11.38
CA GLY A 36 10.33 10.15 -11.92
C GLY A 36 11.51 11.10 -11.66
N SER A 37 12.09 11.05 -10.45
CA SER A 37 13.28 11.84 -10.12
C SER A 37 14.51 11.43 -10.95
N LEU A 38 14.79 10.13 -11.09
CA LEU A 38 15.89 9.63 -11.91
C LEU A 38 15.73 10.02 -13.39
N ALA A 39 14.51 9.94 -13.93
CA ALA A 39 14.23 10.34 -15.30
C ALA A 39 14.53 11.84 -15.53
N ILE A 40 14.14 12.71 -14.59
CA ILE A 40 14.44 14.15 -14.66
C ILE A 40 15.95 14.39 -14.64
N ILE A 41 16.69 13.73 -13.75
CA ILE A 41 18.15 13.87 -13.65
C ILE A 41 18.81 13.47 -14.97
N VAL A 42 18.42 12.33 -15.56
CA VAL A 42 18.96 11.86 -16.85
C VAL A 42 18.66 12.86 -17.96
N MET A 43 17.44 13.41 -18.02
CA MET A 43 17.07 14.43 -19.01
C MET A 43 17.95 15.69 -18.89
N VAL A 44 18.18 16.18 -17.67
CA VAL A 44 19.06 17.35 -17.43
C VAL A 44 20.50 17.04 -17.79
N MET A 45 21.02 15.87 -17.41
CA MET A 45 22.39 15.45 -17.74
C MET A 45 22.62 15.28 -19.24
N ARG A 46 21.57 14.99 -20.02
CA ARG A 46 21.63 14.94 -21.49
C ARG A 46 21.57 16.33 -22.14
N ALA A 47 20.90 17.29 -21.50
CA ALA A 47 20.81 18.67 -21.97
C ALA A 47 22.10 19.47 -21.71
N ILE A 48 22.83 19.14 -20.65
CA ILE A 48 24.14 19.70 -20.30
C ILE A 48 25.23 18.79 -20.88
N PRO A 49 26.41 19.27 -21.32
CA PRO A 49 27.51 18.43 -21.78
C PRO A 49 28.19 17.67 -20.60
N CYS A 50 27.44 16.81 -19.92
CA CYS A 50 27.94 15.94 -18.88
C CYS A 50 28.77 14.79 -19.47
N ARG A 51 29.64 14.19 -18.65
CA ARG A 51 30.48 13.06 -19.08
C ARG A 51 29.61 11.86 -19.49
N PRO A 52 29.87 11.21 -20.63
CA PRO A 52 29.06 10.10 -21.14
C PRO A 52 29.07 8.88 -20.19
N SER A 53 30.17 8.65 -19.48
CA SER A 53 30.29 7.59 -18.48
C SER A 53 29.29 7.78 -17.31
N LEU A 54 29.09 9.02 -16.86
CA LEU A 54 28.14 9.32 -15.78
C LEU A 54 26.69 9.18 -16.26
N ILE A 55 26.38 9.65 -17.47
CA ILE A 55 25.05 9.49 -18.08
C ILE A 55 24.67 8.00 -18.13
N LYS A 56 25.59 7.14 -18.58
CA LYS A 56 25.33 5.69 -18.68
C LYS A 56 25.04 5.03 -17.32
N GLN A 57 25.67 5.49 -16.24
CA GLN A 57 25.39 4.97 -14.89
C GLN A 57 24.00 5.37 -14.40
N PHE A 58 23.61 6.64 -14.59
CA PHE A 58 22.27 7.11 -14.23
C PHE A 58 21.18 6.48 -15.10
N GLU A 59 21.43 6.25 -16.38
CA GLU A 59 20.52 5.50 -17.26
C GLU A 59 20.33 4.06 -16.80
N LEU A 60 21.39 3.38 -16.38
CA LEU A 60 21.29 2.04 -15.82
C LEU A 60 20.44 2.04 -14.54
N ALA A 61 20.68 3.01 -13.65
CA ALA A 61 19.90 3.16 -12.42
C ALA A 61 18.42 3.47 -12.71
N ALA A 62 18.13 4.33 -13.69
CA ALA A 62 16.78 4.63 -14.13
C ALA A 62 16.08 3.39 -14.71
N ASN A 63 16.76 2.64 -15.59
CA ASN A 63 16.22 1.40 -16.15
C ASN A 63 15.95 0.34 -15.08
N LEU A 64 16.86 0.20 -14.09
CA LEU A 64 16.66 -0.71 -12.97
C LEU A 64 15.45 -0.27 -12.12
N SER A 65 15.32 1.03 -11.86
CA SER A 65 14.16 1.60 -11.15
C SER A 65 12.86 1.30 -11.89
N VAL A 66 12.82 1.42 -13.22
CA VAL A 66 11.67 1.04 -14.04
C VAL A 66 11.35 -0.44 -13.87
N ALA A 67 12.34 -1.33 -14.03
CA ALA A 67 12.13 -2.77 -13.91
C ALA A 67 11.56 -3.15 -12.54
N VAL A 68 12.12 -2.60 -11.46
CA VAL A 68 11.61 -2.83 -10.09
C VAL A 68 10.18 -2.29 -9.93
N SER A 69 9.89 -1.11 -10.47
CA SER A 69 8.55 -0.51 -10.42
C SER A 69 7.51 -1.35 -11.17
N THR A 70 7.89 -1.90 -12.33
CA THR A 70 7.04 -2.81 -13.11
C THR A 70 6.77 -4.10 -12.35
N ILE A 71 7.78 -4.70 -11.73
CA ILE A 71 7.60 -5.89 -10.89
C ILE A 71 6.66 -5.59 -9.71
N ALA A 72 6.85 -4.46 -9.02
CA ALA A 72 5.98 -4.05 -7.93
C ALA A 72 4.52 -3.86 -8.39
N LEU A 73 4.30 -3.29 -9.57
CA LEU A 73 2.97 -3.14 -10.16
C LEU A 73 2.31 -4.49 -10.47
N LEU A 74 3.07 -5.44 -11.02
CA LEU A 74 2.58 -6.79 -11.31
C LEU A 74 2.25 -7.59 -10.04
N LEU A 75 2.89 -7.27 -8.91
CA LEU A 75 2.60 -7.90 -7.62
C LEU A 75 1.32 -7.39 -6.96
N VAL A 76 0.83 -6.19 -7.32
CA VAL A 76 -0.43 -5.65 -6.76
C VAL A 76 -1.62 -6.61 -6.88
N PRO A 77 -1.96 -7.15 -8.07
CA PRO A 77 -3.06 -8.10 -8.19
C PRO A 77 -2.79 -9.40 -7.42
N VAL A 78 -1.53 -9.87 -7.38
CA VAL A 78 -1.15 -11.08 -6.62
C VAL A 78 -1.42 -10.88 -5.13
N VAL A 79 -1.03 -9.73 -4.57
CA VAL A 79 -1.27 -9.38 -3.17
C VAL A 79 -2.77 -9.24 -2.90
N SER A 80 -3.53 -8.62 -3.81
CA SER A 80 -4.99 -8.48 -3.68
C SER A 80 -5.69 -9.85 -3.63
N ILE A 81 -5.31 -10.77 -4.54
CA ILE A 81 -5.84 -12.14 -4.56
C ILE A 81 -5.46 -12.88 -3.27
N ALA A 82 -4.18 -12.82 -2.87
CA ALA A 82 -3.73 -13.44 -1.63
C ALA A 82 -4.54 -12.92 -0.43
N GLN A 83 -4.75 -11.61 -0.32
CA GLN A 83 -5.56 -11.03 0.75
C GLN A 83 -6.99 -11.57 0.74
N HIS A 84 -7.61 -11.71 -0.42
CA HIS A 84 -8.95 -12.26 -0.54
C HIS A 84 -9.07 -13.68 0.02
N TYR A 85 -8.06 -14.53 -0.18
CA TYR A 85 -8.06 -15.91 0.33
C TYR A 85 -7.58 -16.04 1.78
N TYR A 86 -6.57 -15.26 2.18
CA TYR A 86 -5.97 -15.38 3.51
C TYR A 86 -6.71 -14.60 4.60
N MET A 87 -7.28 -13.42 4.31
CA MET A 87 -7.96 -12.62 5.34
C MET A 87 -9.17 -13.33 5.99
N PRO A 88 -10.02 -14.05 5.24
CA PRO A 88 -11.08 -14.87 5.84
C PRO A 88 -10.55 -15.95 6.78
N SER A 89 -9.41 -16.57 6.44
CA SER A 89 -8.81 -17.62 7.26
C SER A 89 -8.32 -17.13 8.63
N ILE A 90 -8.02 -15.82 8.75
CA ILE A 90 -7.61 -15.19 10.02
C ILE A 90 -8.76 -14.45 10.72
N GLY A 91 -10.00 -14.67 10.28
CA GLY A 91 -11.22 -14.17 10.92
C GLY A 91 -11.62 -12.75 10.51
N TYR A 92 -11.20 -12.28 9.33
CA TYR A 92 -11.62 -11.00 8.79
C TYR A 92 -12.57 -11.17 7.61
N THR A 93 -13.57 -10.31 7.54
CA THR A 93 -14.54 -10.26 6.44
C THR A 93 -14.38 -8.97 5.64
N PRO A 94 -14.52 -9.02 4.31
CA PRO A 94 -14.39 -7.84 3.47
C PRO A 94 -15.61 -6.93 3.69
N CYS A 95 -15.35 -5.64 3.88
CA CYS A 95 -16.36 -4.61 4.08
C CYS A 95 -16.15 -3.44 3.09
N HIS A 96 -17.13 -3.24 2.21
CA HIS A 96 -17.13 -2.16 1.21
C HIS A 96 -18.06 -0.99 1.57
N ALA A 97 -18.65 -1.03 2.78
CA ALA A 97 -19.66 -0.06 3.21
C ALA A 97 -19.07 1.10 4.04
N LEU A 98 -17.87 0.92 4.60
CA LEU A 98 -17.23 1.92 5.44
C LEU A 98 -16.81 3.17 4.63
N GLN A 99 -16.90 4.32 5.27
CA GLN A 99 -16.60 5.62 4.69
C GLN A 99 -15.09 5.82 4.54
N GLY A 100 -14.72 6.61 3.53
CA GLY A 100 -13.32 6.93 3.25
C GLY A 100 -12.60 5.87 2.41
N GLN A 101 -13.35 5.12 1.57
CA GLN A 101 -12.77 4.35 0.46
C GLN A 101 -12.66 5.26 -0.77
N PRO A 102 -11.49 5.84 -1.09
CA PRO A 102 -11.37 6.77 -2.20
C PRO A 102 -11.40 6.07 -3.57
N THR A 103 -11.11 4.77 -3.67
CA THR A 103 -11.19 3.99 -4.92
C THR A 103 -11.57 2.53 -4.69
N ARG A 104 -11.98 1.81 -5.75
CA ARG A 104 -12.33 0.36 -5.72
C ARG A 104 -11.18 -0.57 -5.32
N TRP A 105 -9.95 -0.07 -5.23
CA TRP A 105 -8.76 -0.84 -4.86
C TRP A 105 -8.48 -0.83 -3.34
N PHE A 106 -9.33 -0.16 -2.58
CA PHE A 106 -9.31 -0.16 -1.12
C PHE A 106 -10.31 -1.20 -0.63
N THR A 107 -9.86 -2.11 0.22
CA THR A 107 -10.76 -3.04 0.91
C THR A 107 -10.53 -2.88 2.40
N ASP A 108 -11.59 -2.46 3.08
CA ASP A 108 -11.63 -2.50 4.54
C ASP A 108 -12.00 -3.92 4.97
N TRP A 109 -11.32 -4.41 5.98
CA TRP A 109 -11.53 -5.75 6.52
C TRP A 109 -11.96 -5.62 7.98
N VAL A 110 -13.11 -6.19 8.32
CA VAL A 110 -13.66 -6.14 9.69
C VAL A 110 -13.69 -7.54 10.28
N ARG A 111 -13.37 -7.65 11.57
CA ARG A 111 -13.42 -8.93 12.29
C ARG A 111 -14.86 -9.35 12.60
N ASP A 112 -15.72 -8.39 12.91
CA ASP A 112 -17.16 -8.60 13.11
C ASP A 112 -17.95 -8.02 11.92
N PRO A 113 -18.64 -8.86 11.12
CA PRO A 113 -19.46 -8.41 10.00
C PRO A 113 -20.57 -7.43 10.41
N ALA A 114 -21.09 -7.52 11.63
CA ALA A 114 -22.14 -6.64 12.12
C ALA A 114 -21.68 -5.17 12.21
N LEU A 115 -20.36 -4.94 12.30
CA LEU A 115 -19.75 -3.61 12.35
C LEU A 115 -19.51 -3.02 10.96
N CYS A 116 -19.81 -3.74 9.87
CA CYS A 116 -19.75 -3.23 8.50
C CYS A 116 -20.96 -2.32 8.18
N VAL A 117 -21.05 -1.17 8.83
CA VAL A 117 -22.18 -0.24 8.70
C VAL A 117 -21.87 0.83 7.66
N LYS A 118 -22.81 1.02 6.72
CA LYS A 118 -22.66 2.01 5.64
C LYS A 118 -22.51 3.43 6.17
N GLY A 119 -21.50 4.15 5.69
CA GLY A 119 -21.27 5.55 6.04
C GLY A 119 -20.66 5.76 7.44
N LYS A 120 -20.16 4.70 8.08
CA LYS A 120 -19.34 4.80 9.31
C LYS A 120 -17.86 4.72 8.97
N SER A 121 -17.03 5.37 9.78
CA SER A 121 -15.58 5.36 9.58
C SER A 121 -14.92 4.17 10.28
N PRO A 122 -13.69 3.77 9.90
CA PRO A 122 -12.93 2.75 10.62
C PRO A 122 -12.72 3.09 12.11
N GLU A 123 -12.55 4.37 12.45
CA GLU A 123 -12.40 4.83 13.82
C GLU A 123 -13.66 4.58 14.64
N TRP A 124 -14.84 4.75 14.04
CA TRP A 124 -16.11 4.40 14.69
C TRP A 124 -16.18 2.90 15.03
N VAL A 125 -15.68 2.02 14.15
CA VAL A 125 -15.60 0.58 14.42
C VAL A 125 -14.67 0.30 15.60
N ASN A 126 -13.49 0.93 15.62
CA ASN A 126 -12.55 0.83 16.75
C ASN A 126 -13.18 1.30 18.07
N GLU A 127 -13.96 2.38 18.03
CA GLU A 127 -14.68 2.87 19.21
C GLU A 127 -15.77 1.93 19.69
N GLN A 128 -16.54 1.32 18.78
CA GLN A 128 -17.60 0.37 19.16
C GLN A 128 -17.03 -0.84 19.88
N VAL A 129 -15.93 -1.42 19.38
CA VAL A 129 -15.27 -2.54 20.04
C VAL A 129 -14.66 -2.14 21.39
N ARG A 130 -14.22 -0.89 21.56
CA ARG A 130 -13.76 -0.40 22.88
C ARG A 130 -14.91 -0.23 23.87
N ARG A 131 -16.09 0.20 23.41
CA ARG A 131 -17.28 0.42 24.27
C ARG A 131 -17.99 -0.90 24.60
N SER A 132 -17.94 -1.86 23.69
CA SER A 132 -18.50 -3.19 23.84
C SER A 132 -17.43 -4.22 23.45
N PRO A 133 -16.48 -4.50 24.35
CA PRO A 133 -15.48 -5.53 24.10
C PRO A 133 -16.18 -6.89 23.93
N PRO A 134 -15.73 -7.72 22.96
CA PRO A 134 -16.24 -9.06 22.77
C PRO A 134 -15.91 -9.99 23.96
#